data_AF-A0A2T2U3B6-F1
#
_entry.id   AF-A0A2T2U3B6-F1
#
_cell.length_a   1.000
_cell.length_b   1.000
_cell.length_c   1.000
_cell.angle_alpha   90.00
_cell.angle_beta   90.00
_cell.angle_gamma   90.00
#
_symmetry.space_group_name_H-M   'P 1'
#
loop_
_entity.id
_entity.type
_entity.pdbx_description
1 polymer ?
#
loop_
_entity_poly.entity_id
_entity_poly.type
_entity_poly.pdbx_seq_one_letter_code
_entity_poly.pdbx_strand_id
1 'polypeptide(L)'
;MQPTLTSSALAFALSLAFVAPATAQGPSSPGSSQRFLQADSSVVEDAAWIETLDEQLAVLLESGDPERQSAAMTLVIELRRQPSGTQPSGPYDFTECISPLLRIYRSDQREGMRLLALAALHEIGTRRVYDALRASFQETRSERVRRQTALVLHYAEAEGRTSYSGRIRR
;
A
#
# COMPACT_ATOMS: atom_id res chain seq x y z
N MET A 1 -28.49 -2.88 -39.73
CA MET A 1 -28.12 -2.00 -38.61
C MET A 1 -27.07 -2.74 -37.77
N GLN A 2 -25.90 -2.12 -37.62
CA GLN A 2 -24.67 -2.58 -36.90
C GLN A 2 -24.88 -2.73 -35.38
N PRO A 3 -23.91 -3.22 -34.54
CA PRO A 3 -22.47 -3.53 -34.79
C PRO A 3 -22.00 -4.94 -34.30
N THR A 4 -21.17 -5.69 -35.04
CA THR A 4 -19.68 -5.77 -35.04
C THR A 4 -18.98 -5.86 -33.69
N LEU A 5 -18.60 -7.09 -33.33
CA LEU A 5 -17.63 -7.47 -32.29
C LEU A 5 -16.20 -7.10 -32.74
N THR A 6 -15.51 -6.25 -31.99
CA THR A 6 -14.06 -6.03 -32.15
C THR A 6 -13.32 -6.58 -30.94
N SER A 7 -12.68 -7.71 -31.18
CA SER A 7 -11.65 -8.36 -30.37
C SER A 7 -10.49 -7.39 -30.10
N SER A 8 -10.02 -7.32 -28.87
CA SER A 8 -8.76 -6.66 -28.52
C SER A 8 -7.96 -7.58 -27.59
N ALA A 9 -7.25 -8.52 -28.22
CA ALA A 9 -6.13 -9.22 -27.61
C ALA A 9 -4.89 -8.32 -27.79
N LEU A 10 -4.48 -7.65 -26.71
CA LEU A 10 -3.22 -6.91 -26.68
C LEU A 10 -2.23 -7.74 -25.85
N ALA A 11 -1.51 -8.60 -26.58
CA ALA A 11 -0.34 -9.30 -26.10
C ALA A 11 0.80 -8.27 -25.92
N PHE A 12 1.22 -8.03 -24.68
CA PHE A 12 2.46 -7.33 -24.41
C PHE A 12 3.58 -8.37 -24.22
N ALA A 13 4.38 -8.54 -25.26
CA ALA A 13 5.63 -9.30 -25.22
C ALA A 13 6.69 -8.46 -24.50
N LEU A 14 7.05 -8.86 -23.29
CA LEU A 14 8.18 -8.30 -22.54
C LEU A 14 9.47 -8.99 -23.01
N SER A 15 10.14 -8.40 -24.00
CA SER A 15 11.45 -8.84 -24.47
C SER A 15 12.53 -8.49 -23.45
N LEU A 16 12.94 -9.46 -22.63
CA LEU A 16 14.17 -9.37 -21.85
C LEU A 16 15.34 -9.86 -22.71
N ALA A 17 16.15 -8.91 -23.16
CA ALA A 17 17.43 -9.20 -23.81
C ALA A 17 18.37 -9.89 -22.80
N PHE A 18 18.62 -11.17 -23.03
CA PHE A 18 19.61 -11.96 -22.31
C PHE A 18 20.99 -11.66 -22.90
N VAL A 19 21.77 -10.77 -22.26
CA VAL A 19 23.20 -10.60 -22.56
C VAL A 19 23.98 -11.42 -21.55
N ALA A 20 24.61 -12.50 -22.03
CA ALA A 20 25.53 -13.31 -21.24
C ALA A 20 26.87 -12.57 -21.02
N PRO A 21 27.51 -12.70 -19.83
CA PRO A 21 28.81 -12.10 -19.58
C PRO A 21 29.93 -12.99 -20.15
N ALA A 22 30.76 -12.42 -21.02
CA ALA A 22 32.04 -13.02 -21.41
C ALA A 22 33.05 -12.88 -20.27
N THR A 23 33.69 -13.99 -19.91
CA THR A 23 34.77 -14.08 -18.94
C THR A 23 36.03 -13.38 -19.45
N ALA A 24 36.55 -12.42 -18.67
CA ALA A 24 37.93 -11.98 -18.77
C ALA A 24 38.56 -11.95 -17.38
N GLN A 25 39.54 -12.80 -17.17
CA GLN A 25 40.40 -12.85 -15.99
C GLN A 25 41.45 -11.73 -16.04
N GLY A 26 41.75 -11.10 -14.91
CA GLY A 26 42.90 -10.20 -14.75
C GLY A 26 42.99 -9.66 -13.32
N PRO A 27 44.08 -9.90 -12.57
CA PRO A 27 44.13 -9.73 -11.12
C PRO A 27 44.52 -8.31 -10.72
N SER A 28 43.99 -7.83 -9.57
CA SER A 28 44.68 -6.95 -8.59
C SER A 28 43.67 -6.54 -7.52
N SER A 29 43.83 -7.05 -6.30
CA SER A 29 43.29 -6.38 -5.11
C SER A 29 44.05 -5.07 -4.90
N PRO A 30 43.36 -3.98 -4.61
CA PRO A 30 43.59 -3.35 -3.33
C PRO A 30 42.30 -2.89 -2.66
N GLY A 31 42.30 -2.87 -1.33
CA GLY A 31 41.47 -1.94 -0.59
C GLY A 31 40.10 -2.46 -0.17
N SER A 32 40.10 -3.34 0.81
CA SER A 32 39.02 -3.48 1.78
C SER A 32 38.83 -2.20 2.61
N SER A 33 38.33 -1.14 1.96
CA SER A 33 37.84 0.11 2.59
C SER A 33 36.50 0.57 2.02
N GLN A 34 35.91 -0.15 1.05
CA GLN A 34 34.68 0.25 0.37
C GLN A 34 33.38 -0.14 1.09
N ARG A 35 33.45 -0.62 2.34
CA ARG A 35 32.27 -1.04 3.12
C ARG A 35 31.61 0.07 3.93
N PHE A 36 32.24 1.24 4.06
CA PHE A 36 31.72 2.31 4.91
C PHE A 36 31.00 3.43 4.14
N LEU A 37 31.21 3.56 2.83
CA LEU A 37 30.56 4.59 2.00
C LEU A 37 29.36 4.07 1.18
N GLN A 38 29.20 2.75 1.04
CA GLN A 38 28.11 2.16 0.26
C GLN A 38 26.80 2.04 1.06
N ALA A 39 26.89 1.95 2.39
CA ALA A 39 25.72 1.88 3.28
C ALA A 39 24.92 3.20 3.30
N ASP A 40 25.60 4.34 3.21
CA ASP A 40 24.95 5.66 3.21
C ASP A 40 24.16 5.91 1.91
N SER A 41 24.66 5.41 0.77
CA SER A 41 23.98 5.59 -0.52
C SER A 41 22.71 4.74 -0.64
N SER A 42 22.76 3.46 -0.23
CA SER A 42 21.60 2.56 -0.33
C SER A 42 20.44 2.99 0.57
N VAL A 43 20.73 3.48 1.77
CA VAL A 43 19.68 3.89 2.71
C VAL A 43 18.97 5.17 2.25
N VAL A 44 19.71 6.09 1.64
CA VAL A 44 19.16 7.34 1.08
C VAL A 44 18.34 7.05 -0.19
N GLU A 45 18.80 6.15 -1.05
CA GLU A 45 18.06 5.73 -2.25
C GLU A 45 16.77 4.98 -1.89
N ASP A 46 16.82 4.07 -0.91
CA ASP A 46 15.65 3.35 -0.42
C ASP A 46 14.60 4.33 0.11
N ALA A 47 15.00 5.31 0.94
CA ALA A 47 14.08 6.30 1.51
C ALA A 47 13.42 7.20 0.45
N ALA A 48 14.16 7.67 -0.55
CA ALA A 48 13.62 8.50 -1.62
C ALA A 48 12.63 7.73 -2.51
N TRP A 49 12.92 6.46 -2.78
CA TRP A 49 12.01 5.60 -3.55
C TRP A 49 10.72 5.29 -2.76
N ILE A 50 10.81 5.08 -1.44
CA ILE A 50 9.68 4.86 -0.54
C ILE A 50 8.73 6.07 -0.52
N GLU A 51 9.26 7.28 -0.37
CA GLU A 51 8.46 8.51 -0.36
C GLU A 51 7.72 8.69 -1.70
N THR A 52 8.41 8.44 -2.81
CA THR A 52 7.82 8.50 -4.15
C THR A 52 6.70 7.46 -4.34
N LEU A 53 6.78 6.30 -3.68
CA LEU A 53 5.77 5.25 -3.83
C LEU A 53 4.42 5.64 -3.22
N ASP A 54 4.40 6.28 -2.03
CA ASP A 54 3.15 6.71 -1.40
C ASP A 54 2.43 7.75 -2.27
N GLU A 55 3.18 8.73 -2.80
CA GLU A 55 2.64 9.73 -3.73
C GLU A 55 2.08 9.09 -5.00
N GLN A 56 2.80 8.14 -5.61
CA GLN A 56 2.33 7.45 -6.81
C GLN A 56 1.06 6.64 -6.56
N LEU A 57 0.97 5.94 -5.42
CA LEU A 57 -0.23 5.20 -5.04
C LEU A 57 -1.40 6.16 -4.81
N ALA A 58 -1.19 7.30 -4.15
CA ALA A 58 -2.21 8.32 -3.97
C ALA A 58 -2.72 8.84 -5.34
N VAL A 59 -1.83 9.13 -6.28
CA VAL A 59 -2.20 9.54 -7.65
C VAL A 59 -3.05 8.46 -8.36
N LEU A 60 -2.69 7.19 -8.23
CA LEU A 60 -3.47 6.09 -8.81
C LEU A 60 -4.87 5.98 -8.17
N LEU A 61 -4.98 6.19 -6.86
CA LEU A 61 -6.25 6.20 -6.15
C LEU A 61 -7.15 7.38 -6.57
N GLU A 62 -6.55 8.51 -6.96
CA GLU A 62 -7.27 9.68 -7.45
C GLU A 62 -7.63 9.63 -8.94
N SER A 63 -7.12 8.64 -9.69
CA SER A 63 -7.31 8.55 -11.14
C SER A 63 -8.77 8.45 -11.59
N GLY A 64 -9.69 8.03 -10.70
CA GLY A 64 -11.09 7.74 -11.03
C GLY A 64 -11.29 6.49 -11.88
N ASP A 65 -10.21 5.87 -12.34
CA ASP A 65 -10.24 4.61 -13.07
C ASP A 65 -10.38 3.45 -12.08
N PRO A 66 -11.47 2.67 -12.15
CA PRO A 66 -11.75 1.61 -11.18
C PRO A 66 -10.66 0.56 -11.07
N GLU A 67 -10.03 0.19 -12.20
CA GLU A 67 -9.01 -0.84 -12.25
C GLU A 67 -7.73 -0.36 -11.55
N ARG A 68 -7.22 0.82 -11.91
CA ARG A 68 -6.07 1.45 -11.23
C ARG A 68 -6.30 1.65 -9.74
N GLN A 69 -7.48 2.12 -9.35
CA GLN A 69 -7.83 2.30 -7.94
C GLN A 69 -7.78 0.96 -7.19
N SER A 70 -8.37 -0.09 -7.74
CA SER A 70 -8.34 -1.43 -7.12
C SER A 70 -6.95 -2.04 -7.03
N ALA A 71 -6.12 -1.84 -8.06
CA ALA A 71 -4.74 -2.28 -8.06
C ALA A 71 -3.93 -1.55 -6.98
N ALA A 72 -4.07 -0.22 -6.88
CA ALA A 72 -3.41 0.57 -5.84
C ALA A 72 -3.84 0.14 -4.42
N MET A 73 -5.15 -0.06 -4.19
CA MET A 73 -5.64 -0.56 -2.90
C MET A 73 -5.08 -1.94 -2.54
N THR A 74 -4.96 -2.83 -3.54
CA THR A 74 -4.37 -4.16 -3.34
C THR A 74 -2.90 -4.07 -2.95
N LEU A 75 -2.13 -3.21 -3.61
CA LEU A 75 -0.72 -2.97 -3.28
C LEU A 75 -0.56 -2.40 -1.86
N VAL A 76 -1.39 -1.45 -1.44
CA VAL A 76 -1.38 -0.94 -0.05
C VAL A 76 -1.58 -2.09 0.95
N ILE A 77 -2.56 -2.96 0.72
CA ILE A 77 -2.84 -4.12 1.58
C ILE A 77 -1.64 -5.08 1.62
N GLU A 78 -1.09 -5.42 0.45
CA GLU A 78 0.03 -6.35 0.35
C GLU A 78 1.28 -5.83 1.02
N LEU A 79 1.66 -4.57 0.75
CA LEU A 79 2.85 -3.95 1.31
C LEU A 79 2.75 -3.78 2.84
N ARG A 80 1.56 -3.50 3.38
CA ARG A 80 1.34 -3.45 4.85
C ARG A 80 1.45 -4.82 5.52
N ARG A 81 1.05 -5.89 4.82
CA ARG A 81 1.13 -7.26 5.35
C ARG A 81 2.51 -7.89 5.24
N GLN A 82 3.39 -7.33 4.42
CA GLN A 82 4.75 -7.83 4.30
C GLN A 82 5.49 -7.61 5.62
N PRO A 83 6.11 -8.66 6.19
CA PRO A 83 6.91 -8.55 7.40
C PRO A 83 8.14 -7.69 7.08
N SER A 84 8.05 -6.40 7.42
CA SER A 84 9.18 -5.50 7.27
C SER A 84 10.20 -5.84 8.36
N GLY A 85 11.38 -6.28 7.97
CA GLY A 85 12.48 -6.46 8.90
C GLY A 85 12.76 -5.17 9.69
N THR A 86 13.18 -5.32 10.94
CA THR A 86 13.73 -4.30 11.87
C THR A 86 12.83 -3.11 12.24
N GLN A 87 11.85 -2.71 11.43
CA GLN A 87 10.93 -1.62 11.73
C GLN A 87 9.49 -2.09 11.95
N PRO A 88 8.88 -1.83 13.13
CA PRO A 88 7.53 -2.27 13.46
C PRO A 88 6.43 -1.62 12.61
N SER A 89 6.73 -0.56 11.87
CA SER A 89 5.80 0.15 10.99
C SER A 89 6.00 -0.15 9.50
N GLY A 90 7.03 -0.92 9.14
CA GLY A 90 7.53 -0.98 7.77
C GLY A 90 8.05 0.37 7.25
N PRO A 91 8.68 0.39 6.07
CA PRO A 91 9.16 1.64 5.48
C PRO A 91 8.03 2.59 5.06
N TYR A 92 6.80 2.08 4.89
CA TYR A 92 5.68 2.82 4.32
C TYR A 92 4.63 3.18 5.39
N ASP A 93 4.33 4.48 5.54
CA ASP A 93 3.26 4.96 6.42
C ASP A 93 1.91 5.20 5.71
N PHE A 94 1.94 5.27 4.37
CA PHE A 94 0.79 5.46 3.47
C PHE A 94 -0.09 6.66 3.85
N THR A 95 0.52 7.71 4.37
CA THR A 95 -0.20 8.89 4.85
C THR A 95 -0.95 9.59 3.71
N GLU A 96 -0.36 9.67 2.52
CA GLU A 96 -0.95 10.33 1.36
C GLU A 96 -2.12 9.52 0.78
N CYS A 97 -2.10 8.20 0.93
CA CYS A 97 -3.20 7.32 0.51
C CYS A 97 -4.49 7.48 1.36
N ILE A 98 -4.42 7.96 2.60
CA ILE A 98 -5.58 7.97 3.52
C ILE A 98 -6.76 8.77 2.96
N SER A 99 -6.50 9.98 2.48
CA SER A 99 -7.55 10.88 1.97
C SER A 99 -8.30 10.33 0.75
N PRO A 100 -7.61 9.88 -0.32
CA PRO A 100 -8.30 9.28 -1.46
C PRO A 100 -9.00 7.96 -1.13
N LEU A 101 -8.44 7.12 -0.25
CA LEU A 101 -9.12 5.92 0.23
C LEU A 101 -10.42 6.24 0.97
N LEU A 102 -10.41 7.25 1.85
CA LEU A 102 -11.63 7.70 2.54
C LEU A 102 -12.68 8.23 1.56
N ARG A 103 -12.25 8.89 0.48
CA ARG A 103 -13.15 9.34 -0.60
C ARG A 103 -13.83 8.14 -1.26
N ILE A 104 -13.05 7.15 -1.71
CA ILE A 104 -13.59 5.92 -2.32
C ILE A 104 -14.55 5.20 -1.36
N TYR A 105 -14.16 5.01 -0.10
CA TYR A 105 -14.98 4.38 0.94
C TYR A 105 -16.35 5.07 1.14
N ARG A 106 -16.38 6.41 1.12
CA ARG A 106 -17.59 7.20 1.38
C ARG A 106 -18.51 7.30 0.16
N SER A 107 -17.96 7.49 -1.04
CA SER A 107 -18.73 7.95 -2.19
C SER A 107 -18.73 7.04 -3.42
N ASP A 108 -17.90 5.99 -3.50
CA ASP A 108 -17.95 5.09 -4.67
C ASP A 108 -19.33 4.39 -4.73
N GLN A 109 -19.90 4.29 -5.93
CA GLN A 109 -21.22 3.69 -6.12
C GLN A 109 -21.20 2.17 -5.93
N ARG A 110 -20.03 1.55 -6.11
CA ARG A 110 -19.86 0.10 -6.05
C ARG A 110 -19.48 -0.31 -4.65
N GLU A 111 -20.34 -1.10 -4.04
CA GLU A 111 -20.12 -1.64 -2.69
C GLU A 111 -18.76 -2.35 -2.55
N GLY A 112 -18.35 -3.12 -3.58
CA GLY A 112 -17.07 -3.82 -3.58
C GLY A 112 -15.87 -2.89 -3.45
N MET A 113 -15.87 -1.74 -4.13
CA MET A 113 -14.79 -0.76 -4.01
C MET A 113 -14.74 -0.12 -2.64
N ARG A 114 -15.90 0.16 -2.05
CA ARG A 114 -15.98 0.70 -0.69
C ARG A 114 -15.43 -0.28 0.35
N LEU A 115 -15.73 -1.57 0.19
CA LEU A 115 -15.20 -2.62 1.05
C LEU A 115 -13.69 -2.82 0.86
N LEU A 116 -13.20 -2.73 -0.38
CA LEU A 116 -11.76 -2.81 -0.66
C LEU A 116 -11.01 -1.61 -0.07
N ALA A 117 -11.57 -0.40 -0.20
CA ALA A 117 -11.02 0.79 0.43
C ALA A 117 -11.00 0.68 1.96
N LEU A 118 -12.07 0.13 2.56
CA LEU A 118 -12.12 -0.15 3.99
C LEU A 118 -11.04 -1.14 4.42
N ALA A 119 -10.77 -2.19 3.63
CA ALA A 119 -9.71 -3.13 3.91
C ALA A 119 -8.33 -2.46 3.87
N ALA A 120 -8.03 -1.68 2.82
CA ALA A 120 -6.78 -0.93 2.73
C ALA A 120 -6.60 0.05 3.90
N LEU A 121 -7.65 0.79 4.27
CA LEU A 121 -7.65 1.67 5.44
C LEU A 121 -7.36 0.92 6.73
N HIS A 122 -7.95 -0.27 6.92
CA HIS A 122 -7.71 -1.08 8.10
C HIS A 122 -6.25 -1.51 8.24
N GLU A 123 -5.60 -1.89 7.14
CA GLU A 123 -4.18 -2.29 7.11
C GLU A 123 -3.22 -1.11 7.39
N ILE A 124 -3.59 0.11 6.98
CA ILE A 124 -2.87 1.34 7.37
C ILE A 124 -2.97 1.54 8.89
N GLY A 125 -4.17 1.35 9.46
CA GLY A 125 -4.36 1.16 10.90
C GLY A 125 -3.99 2.34 11.80
N THR A 126 -3.87 3.54 11.24
CA THR A 126 -3.55 4.73 12.05
C THR A 126 -4.76 5.25 12.80
N ARG A 127 -4.53 5.95 13.91
CA ARG A 127 -5.61 6.63 14.67
C ARG A 127 -6.44 7.56 13.78
N ARG A 128 -5.78 8.28 12.87
CA ARG A 128 -6.44 9.17 11.90
C ARG A 128 -7.46 8.42 11.05
N VAL A 129 -7.14 7.22 10.58
CA VAL A 129 -8.06 6.38 9.82
C VAL A 129 -9.27 5.99 10.68
N TYR A 130 -9.06 5.48 11.88
CA TYR A 130 -10.16 5.00 12.72
C TYR A 130 -11.08 6.13 13.20
N ASP A 131 -10.54 7.30 13.51
CA ASP A 131 -11.34 8.48 13.83
C ASP A 131 -12.20 8.91 12.63
N ALA A 132 -11.64 8.90 11.42
CA ALA A 132 -12.38 9.21 10.19
C ALA A 132 -13.45 8.18 9.84
N LEU A 133 -13.19 6.88 10.08
CA LEU A 133 -14.17 5.81 9.90
C LEU A 133 -15.33 5.95 10.88
N ARG A 134 -15.04 6.23 12.17
CA ARG A 134 -16.06 6.44 13.21
C ARG A 134 -16.97 7.62 12.88
N ALA A 135 -16.41 8.73 12.39
CA ALA A 135 -17.19 9.89 11.96
C ALA A 135 -18.15 9.55 10.79
N SER A 136 -17.70 8.73 9.84
CA SER A 136 -18.50 8.35 8.66
C SER A 136 -19.45 7.17 8.87
N PHE A 137 -19.42 6.52 10.04
CA PHE A 137 -20.16 5.28 10.28
C PHE A 137 -21.68 5.47 10.16
N GLN A 138 -22.21 6.54 10.73
CA GLN A 138 -23.66 6.82 10.74
C GLN A 138 -24.19 7.18 9.34
N GLU A 139 -23.36 7.78 8.50
CA GLU A 139 -23.70 8.19 7.13
C GLU A 139 -23.58 7.05 6.11
N THR A 140 -23.08 5.88 6.55
CA THR A 140 -22.84 4.72 5.69
C THR A 140 -24.17 4.05 5.30
N ARG A 141 -24.58 4.27 4.04
CA ARG A 141 -25.86 3.78 3.48
C ARG A 141 -25.94 2.25 3.35
N SER A 142 -24.89 1.61 2.84
CA SER A 142 -24.87 0.15 2.69
C SER A 142 -24.78 -0.51 4.06
N GLU A 143 -25.74 -1.37 4.37
CA GLU A 143 -25.72 -2.14 5.61
C GLU A 143 -24.50 -3.06 5.68
N ARG A 144 -24.10 -3.68 4.57
CA ARG A 144 -22.92 -4.54 4.53
C ARG A 144 -21.64 -3.76 4.84
N VAL A 145 -21.45 -2.61 4.19
CA VAL A 145 -20.30 -1.72 4.46
C VAL A 145 -20.33 -1.28 5.92
N ARG A 146 -21.49 -0.87 6.44
CA ARG A 146 -21.64 -0.44 7.83
C ARG A 146 -21.26 -1.56 8.82
N ARG A 147 -21.75 -2.79 8.62
CA ARG A 147 -21.38 -3.94 9.46
C ARG A 147 -19.87 -4.21 9.42
N GLN A 148 -19.26 -4.16 8.23
CA GLN A 148 -17.82 -4.36 8.09
C GLN A 148 -17.01 -3.26 8.78
N THR A 149 -17.43 -2.00 8.67
CA THR A 149 -16.80 -0.88 9.37
C THR A 149 -16.89 -1.05 10.89
N ALA A 150 -18.02 -1.54 11.42
CA ALA A 150 -18.14 -1.84 12.85
C ALA A 150 -17.14 -2.91 13.30
N LEU A 151 -16.93 -3.96 12.50
CA LEU A 151 -15.95 -5.00 12.80
C LEU A 151 -14.53 -4.42 12.83
N VAL A 152 -14.15 -3.62 11.83
CA VAL A 152 -12.83 -2.95 11.78
C VAL A 152 -12.61 -2.08 13.02
N LEU A 153 -13.59 -1.25 13.40
CA LEU A 153 -13.50 -0.40 14.58
C LEU A 153 -13.44 -1.20 15.88
N HIS A 154 -14.16 -2.32 15.97
CA HIS A 154 -14.11 -3.20 17.13
C HIS A 154 -12.72 -3.83 17.33
N TYR A 155 -12.09 -4.32 16.25
CA TYR A 155 -10.74 -4.88 16.31
C TYR A 155 -9.70 -3.82 16.72
N ALA A 156 -9.79 -2.61 16.14
CA ALA A 156 -8.90 -1.50 16.49
C ALA A 156 -8.97 -1.13 17.99
N GLU A 157 -10.17 -1.16 18.57
CA GLU A 157 -10.35 -0.91 20.01
C GLU A 157 -9.79 -2.05 20.87
N ALA A 158 -9.88 -3.30 20.42
CA ALA A 158 -9.29 -4.43 21.12
C ALA A 158 -7.76 -4.34 21.15
N GLU A 159 -7.12 -4.01 20.03
CA GLU A 159 -5.67 -3.83 19.91
C GLU A 159 -5.13 -2.64 20.72
N GLY A 160 -5.90 -1.55 20.79
CA GLY A 160 -5.57 -0.41 21.63
C GLY A 160 -5.55 -0.77 23.14
N ARG A 161 -6.44 -1.66 23.58
CA ARG A 161 -6.54 -2.09 24.99
C ARG A 161 -5.41 -3.05 25.37
N THR A 162 -5.03 -3.98 24.49
CA THR A 162 -3.94 -4.93 24.75
C THR A 162 -2.58 -4.23 24.83
N SER A 163 -2.35 -3.21 24.00
CA SER A 163 -1.12 -2.41 23.99
C SER A 163 -0.90 -1.56 25.26
N TYR A 164 -1.97 -1.23 25.99
CA TYR A 164 -1.91 -0.46 27.24
C TYR A 164 -1.63 -1.35 28.47
N SER A 165 -2.08 -2.61 28.47
CA SER A 165 -1.88 -3.55 29.59
C SER A 165 -0.43 -4.04 29.75
N GLY A 166 0.41 -3.94 28.71
CA GLY A 166 1.83 -4.35 28.76
C GLY A 166 2.78 -3.31 29.33
N ARG A 167 2.32 -2.07 29.58
CA ARG A 167 3.17 -0.94 29.99
C ARG A 167 3.23 -0.68 31.50
N ILE A 168 2.50 -1.44 32.32
CA ILE A 168 2.54 -1.38 33.79
C ILE A 168 3.41 -2.54 34.33
N ARG A 169 4.68 -2.60 33.92
CA ARG A 169 5.75 -3.34 34.62
C ARG A 169 7.11 -2.81 34.17
N ARG A 170 7.57 -1.70 34.74
CA ARG A 170 8.98 -1.45 35.11
C ARG A 170 9.00 -0.41 36.23
#